data_AF-A0A1W9YSV8-F1
#
_entry.id   AF-A0A1W9YSV8-F1
#
_cell.length_a   1.000
_cell.length_b   1.000
_cell.length_c   1.000
_cell.angle_alpha   90.00
_cell.angle_beta   90.00
_cell.angle_gamma   90.00
#
_symmetry.space_group_name_H-M   'P 1'
#
loop_
_entity.id
_entity.type
_entity.pdbx_description
1 polymer ?
#
loop_
_entity_poly.entity_id
_entity_poly.type
_entity_poly.pdbx_seq_one_letter_code
_entity_poly.pdbx_strand_id
1 'polypeptide(L)'
;RIHHLIKTFHCGPGGWTESQHPDGTITLTAPTGRTYTTTPGGRLFFPQLGTATAELPTIDMPPPNPHRTLAAPRRSRTRAQNRAYRIAHERALNRAHIDADPPPF
;
A
#
# COMPACT_ATOMS: atom_id res chain seq x y z
N ARG A 1 -6.30 1.17 -3.58
CA ARG A 1 -5.55 0.00 -4.13
C ARG A 1 -4.53 0.40 -5.23
N ILE A 2 -4.72 1.48 -5.98
CA ILE A 2 -3.75 1.85 -7.05
C ILE A 2 -2.40 2.32 -6.47
N HIS A 3 -2.44 3.03 -5.35
CA HIS A 3 -1.27 3.57 -4.63
C HIS A 3 -0.20 2.50 -4.33
N HIS A 4 -0.59 1.27 -3.92
CA HIS A 4 0.40 0.21 -3.68
C HIS A 4 1.00 -0.35 -4.98
N LEU A 5 0.24 -0.38 -6.08
CA LEU A 5 0.78 -0.82 -7.37
C LEU A 5 1.81 0.18 -7.90
N ILE A 6 1.54 1.48 -7.73
CA ILE A 6 2.46 2.54 -8.13
C ILE A 6 3.79 2.40 -7.38
N LYS A 7 3.72 2.33 -6.03
CA LYS A 7 4.91 2.20 -5.19
C LYS A 7 5.71 0.92 -5.46
N THR A 8 5.03 -0.17 -5.77
CA THR A 8 5.68 -1.49 -5.91
C THR A 8 6.11 -1.82 -7.33
N PHE A 9 5.42 -1.35 -8.37
CA PHE A 9 5.66 -1.79 -9.75
C PHE A 9 5.95 -0.66 -10.73
N HIS A 10 5.57 0.57 -10.42
CA HIS A 10 5.73 1.73 -11.32
C HIS A 10 6.67 2.79 -10.74
N CYS A 11 7.68 2.35 -9.97
CA CYS A 11 8.70 3.20 -9.39
C CYS A 11 10.06 3.03 -10.09
N GLY A 12 10.91 4.06 -10.05
CA GLY A 12 12.24 4.05 -10.69
C GLY A 12 12.28 4.81 -12.03
N PRO A 13 13.25 4.52 -12.93
CA PRO A 13 13.49 5.23 -14.18
C PRO A 13 12.24 5.20 -15.08
N GLY A 14 11.75 6.39 -15.47
CA GLY A 14 10.49 6.54 -16.22
C GLY A 14 9.22 6.26 -15.41
N GLY A 15 9.35 5.99 -14.11
CA GLY A 15 8.28 5.76 -13.15
C GLY A 15 8.16 6.88 -12.11
N TRP A 16 7.46 6.61 -11.02
CA TRP A 16 7.41 7.48 -9.85
C TRP A 16 8.71 7.39 -9.06
N THR A 17 9.19 8.52 -8.55
CA THR A 17 10.30 8.57 -7.58
C THR A 17 9.87 9.24 -6.29
N GLU A 18 10.50 8.86 -5.18
CA GLU A 18 10.17 9.33 -3.84
C GLU A 18 11.46 9.77 -3.14
N SER A 19 11.41 10.91 -2.47
CA SER A 19 12.44 11.38 -1.56
C SER A 19 11.81 11.63 -0.20
N GLN A 20 12.36 11.03 0.84
CA GLN A 20 11.92 11.21 2.23
C GLN A 20 12.97 12.03 2.98
N HIS A 21 12.48 13.02 3.74
CA HIS A 21 13.32 13.91 4.52
C HIS A 21 13.25 13.55 6.02
N PRO A 22 14.28 13.87 6.81
CA PRO A 22 14.32 13.53 8.24
C PRO A 22 13.19 14.15 9.08
N ASP A 23 12.60 15.26 8.62
CA ASP A 23 11.46 15.94 9.26
C ASP A 23 10.09 15.30 8.91
N GLY A 24 10.11 14.17 8.20
CA GLY A 24 8.95 13.44 7.74
C GLY A 24 8.32 14.02 6.46
N THR A 25 8.89 15.05 5.85
CA THR A 25 8.46 15.55 4.55
C THR A 25 8.72 14.50 3.47
N ILE A 26 7.74 14.29 2.59
CA ILE A 26 7.85 13.37 1.45
C ILE A 26 7.63 14.16 0.17
N THR A 27 8.56 14.04 -0.78
CA THR A 27 8.43 14.56 -2.13
C THR A 27 8.27 13.40 -3.11
N LEU A 28 7.16 13.38 -3.84
CA LEU A 28 6.85 12.42 -4.88
C LEU A 28 6.98 13.08 -6.25
N THR A 29 7.75 12.47 -7.16
CA THR A 29 7.86 12.92 -8.55
C THR A 29 7.14 11.93 -9.45
N ALA A 30 6.18 12.40 -10.23
CA ALA A 30 5.47 11.62 -11.22
C ALA A 30 6.34 11.36 -12.46
N PRO A 31 6.04 10.33 -13.27
CA PRO A 31 6.72 10.07 -14.54
C PRO A 31 6.70 11.27 -15.51
N THR A 32 5.69 12.13 -15.38
CA THR A 32 5.54 13.36 -16.17
C THR A 32 6.41 14.53 -15.67
N GLY A 33 7.20 14.32 -14.62
CA GLY A 33 8.04 15.34 -13.98
C GLY A 33 7.32 16.20 -12.94
N ARG A 34 6.01 16.03 -12.73
CA ARG A 34 5.27 16.78 -11.70
C ARG A 34 5.67 16.33 -10.30
N THR A 35 5.93 17.28 -9.42
CA THR A 35 6.29 17.03 -8.02
C THR A 35 5.13 17.33 -7.08
N TYR A 36 5.02 16.52 -6.03
CA TYR A 36 4.03 16.65 -4.97
C TYR A 36 4.73 16.50 -3.63
N THR A 37 4.71 17.54 -2.82
CA THR A 37 5.33 17.53 -1.49
C THR A 37 4.26 17.54 -0.42
N THR A 38 4.37 16.62 0.53
CA THR A 38 3.47 16.50 1.67
C THR A 38 4.26 16.46 2.97
N THR A 39 3.77 17.14 3.99
CA THR A 39 4.33 17.12 5.34
C THR A 39 3.43 16.28 6.27
N PRO A 40 3.97 15.71 7.36
CA PRO A 40 3.16 14.97 8.32
C PRO A 40 2.13 15.88 8.97
N GLY A 41 0.84 15.55 8.85
CA GLY A 41 -0.24 16.33 9.47
C GLY A 41 -0.13 16.40 11.00
N GLY A 42 0.49 15.40 11.63
CA GLY A 42 0.77 15.39 13.07
C GLY A 42 1.59 16.59 13.55
N ARG A 43 2.44 17.17 12.69
CA ARG A 43 3.22 18.38 12.99
C ARG A 43 2.35 19.59 13.35
N LEU A 44 1.12 19.66 12.83
CA LEU A 44 0.18 20.74 13.14
C LEU A 44 -0.25 20.74 14.60
N PHE A 45 -0.39 19.55 15.19
CA PHE A 45 -0.87 19.37 16.57
C PHE A 45 0.29 19.15 17.55
N PHE A 46 1.38 18.57 17.06
CA PHE A 46 2.56 18.20 17.84
C PHE A 46 3.82 18.63 17.07
N PRO A 47 4.27 19.89 17.22
CA PRO A 47 5.39 20.43 16.44
C PRO A 47 6.66 19.59 16.52
N GLN A 48 6.90 18.93 17.66
CA GLN A 48 8.03 18.04 17.90
C GLN A 48 8.07 16.84 16.93
N LEU A 49 6.93 16.40 16.37
CA LEU A 49 6.88 15.33 15.38
C LEU A 49 7.35 15.77 13.99
N GLY A 50 7.45 17.08 13.75
CA GLY A 50 8.02 17.64 12.53
C GLY A 50 9.51 17.99 12.67
N THR A 51 10.13 17.64 13.78
CA THR A 51 11.57 17.81 13.99
C THR A 51 12.25 16.48 13.73
N ALA A 52 13.32 16.50 12.94
CA ALA A 52 14.13 15.31 12.71
C ALA A 52 14.71 14.78 14.02
N THR A 53 14.40 13.53 14.36
CA THR A 53 14.89 12.90 15.61
C THR A 53 16.31 12.37 15.47
N ALA A 54 16.72 11.98 14.26
CA ALA A 54 18.05 11.47 13.95
C ALA A 54 18.36 11.64 12.46
N GLU A 55 19.65 11.59 12.12
CA GLU A 55 20.07 11.43 10.74
C GLU A 55 19.71 10.02 10.25
N LEU A 56 19.11 9.94 9.06
CA LEU A 56 18.80 8.65 8.44
C LEU A 56 20.07 8.09 7.80
N PRO A 57 20.41 6.81 8.02
CA PRO A 57 21.53 6.21 7.32
C PRO A 57 21.25 6.20 5.81
N THR A 58 22.30 6.35 5.01
CA THR A 58 22.20 6.14 3.56
C THR A 58 21.76 4.71 3.28
N ILE A 59 20.56 4.56 2.73
CA ILE A 59 20.04 3.25 2.31
C ILE A 59 20.50 3.03 0.88
N ASP A 60 21.34 2.02 0.68
CA ASP A 60 21.73 1.61 -0.66
C ASP A 60 20.59 0.82 -1.29
N MET A 61 19.92 1.43 -2.26
CA MET A 61 18.78 0.83 -2.94
C MET A 61 19.27 0.03 -4.14
N PRO A 62 18.85 -1.24 -4.30
CA PRO A 62 19.22 -2.03 -5.47
C PRO A 62 18.76 -1.30 -6.75
N PRO A 63 19.51 -1.45 -7.85
CA PRO A 63 19.20 -0.76 -9.08
C PRO A 63 17.78 -1.13 -9.57
N PRO A 64 17.05 -0.16 -10.16
CA PRO A 64 15.70 -0.39 -10.64
C PRO A 64 15.64 -1.52 -11.67
N ASN A 65 14.77 -2.51 -11.47
CA ASN A 65 14.54 -3.57 -12.44
C ASN A 65 13.48 -3.12 -13.49
N PRO A 66 13.81 -3.03 -14.79
CA PRO A 66 12.88 -2.57 -15.83
C PRO A 66 11.68 -3.51 -16.03
N HIS A 67 11.74 -4.74 -15.52
CA HIS A 67 10.70 -5.76 -15.66
C HIS A 67 9.94 -6.02 -14.35
N ARG A 68 9.98 -5.10 -13.39
CA ARG A 68 9.32 -5.24 -12.07
C ARG A 68 7.83 -5.56 -12.17
N THR A 69 7.15 -5.05 -13.20
CA THR A 69 5.74 -5.34 -13.48
C THR A 69 5.45 -6.82 -13.76
N LEU A 70 6.43 -7.61 -14.22
CA LEU A 70 6.26 -9.06 -14.45
C LEU A 70 6.11 -9.84 -13.14
N ALA A 71 6.60 -9.31 -12.02
CA ALA A 71 6.42 -9.89 -10.70
C ALA A 71 5.01 -9.63 -10.13
N ALA A 72 4.19 -8.79 -10.80
CA ALA A 72 2.84 -8.52 -10.33
C ALA A 72 1.96 -9.78 -10.46
N PRO A 73 1.31 -10.23 -9.37
CA PRO A 73 0.50 -11.44 -9.41
C PRO A 73 -0.70 -11.26 -10.34
N ARG A 74 -0.87 -12.21 -11.26
CA ARG A 74 -2.07 -12.28 -12.09
C ARG A 74 -3.19 -12.94 -11.29
N ARG A 75 -4.38 -12.36 -11.34
CA ARG A 75 -5.55 -12.99 -10.72
C ARG A 75 -6.02 -14.14 -11.59
N SER A 76 -6.16 -15.32 -11.00
CA SER A 76 -6.81 -16.48 -11.62
C SER A 76 -8.34 -16.37 -11.67
N ARG A 77 -8.93 -15.56 -10.77
CA ARG A 77 -10.39 -15.36 -10.64
C ARG A 77 -10.74 -13.87 -10.66
N THR A 78 -11.88 -13.55 -11.24
CA THR A 78 -12.41 -12.18 -11.24
C THR A 78 -12.77 -11.73 -9.82
N ARG A 79 -12.89 -10.41 -9.60
CA ARG A 79 -13.32 -9.89 -8.29
C ARG A 79 -14.73 -10.35 -7.92
N ALA A 80 -15.62 -10.45 -8.91
CA ALA A 80 -16.98 -10.94 -8.72
C ALA A 80 -16.97 -12.40 -8.26
N GLN A 81 -16.19 -13.27 -8.92
CA GLN A 81 -16.03 -14.68 -8.53
C GLN A 81 -15.44 -14.84 -7.13
N ASN A 82 -14.42 -14.06 -6.76
CA ASN A 82 -13.83 -14.10 -5.42
C ASN A 82 -14.80 -13.60 -4.35
N ARG A 83 -15.62 -12.60 -4.67
CA ARG A 83 -16.67 -12.12 -3.77
C ARG A 83 -17.75 -13.18 -3.56
N ALA A 84 -18.23 -13.78 -4.63
CA ALA A 84 -19.24 -14.84 -4.57
C ALA A 84 -18.73 -16.05 -3.77
N TYR A 85 -17.51 -16.51 -4.06
CA TYR A 85 -16.86 -17.61 -3.32
C TYR A 85 -16.78 -17.31 -1.83
N ARG A 86 -16.25 -16.13 -1.45
CA ARG A 86 -16.14 -15.74 -0.04
C ARG A 86 -17.50 -15.67 0.64
N ILE A 87 -18.52 -15.07 0.03
CA ILE A 87 -19.87 -15.02 0.61
C ILE A 87 -20.42 -16.43 0.82
N ALA A 88 -20.28 -17.32 -0.15
CA ALA A 88 -20.75 -18.70 -0.03
C ALA A 88 -20.00 -19.45 1.08
N HIS A 89 -18.68 -19.28 1.16
CA HIS A 89 -17.84 -19.85 2.21
C HIS A 89 -18.25 -19.37 3.61
N GLU A 90 -18.37 -18.06 3.82
CA GLU A 90 -18.83 -17.50 5.11
C GLU A 90 -20.24 -17.98 5.46
N ARG A 91 -21.15 -18.08 4.48
CA ARG A 91 -22.50 -18.62 4.72
C ARG A 91 -22.49 -20.08 5.13
N ALA A 92 -21.61 -20.90 4.53
CA ALA A 92 -21.47 -22.30 4.89
C ALA A 92 -20.92 -22.44 6.32
N LEU A 93 -19.91 -21.65 6.70
CA LEU A 93 -19.40 -21.61 8.07
C LEU A 93 -20.48 -21.19 9.06
N ASN A 94 -21.23 -20.12 8.75
CA ASN A 94 -22.32 -19.66 9.60
C ASN A 94 -23.43 -20.72 9.75
N ARG A 95 -23.77 -21.43 8.66
CA ARG A 95 -24.76 -22.52 8.70
C ARG A 95 -24.28 -23.63 9.64
N ALA A 96 -23.04 -24.11 9.47
CA ALA A 96 -22.46 -25.14 10.32
C ALA A 96 -22.40 -24.71 11.80
N HIS A 97 -22.09 -23.44 12.08
CA HIS A 97 -22.12 -22.89 13.44
C HIS A 97 -23.55 -22.88 14.01
N ILE A 98 -24.54 -22.43 13.24
CA ILE A 98 -25.96 -22.45 13.67
C ILE A 98 -26.45 -23.88 13.89
N ASP A 99 -26.04 -24.83 13.06
CA ASP A 99 -26.46 -26.22 13.20
C ASP A 99 -25.82 -26.88 14.44
N ALA A 100 -24.61 -26.47 14.83
CA ALA A 100 -23.91 -26.96 16.02
C ALA A 100 -24.37 -26.28 17.31
N ASP A 101 -24.53 -24.97 17.28
CA ASP A 101 -25.00 -24.12 18.38
C ASP A 101 -26.19 -23.29 17.88
N PRO A 102 -27.40 -23.87 17.86
CA PRO A 102 -28.58 -23.16 17.42
C PRO A 102 -28.81 -21.96 18.31
N PRO A 103 -29.15 -20.79 17.72
CA PRO A 103 -29.48 -19.62 18.51
C PRO A 103 -30.68 -19.95 19.42
N PRO A 104 -30.78 -19.32 20.60
CA PRO A 104 -31.73 -19.71 21.65
C PRO A 104 -33.21 -19.34 21.35
N PHE A 105 -33.62 -19.25 20.08
CA PHE A 105 -35.01 -19.01 19.67
C PHE A 105 -35.38 -19.80 18.41
#